data_AF-A0A9W7TKN3-F1
#
_entry.id   AF-A0A9W7TKN3-F1
#
_cell.length_a   1.000
_cell.length_b   1.000
_cell.length_c   1.000
_cell.angle_alpha   90.00
_cell.angle_beta   90.00
_cell.angle_gamma   90.00
#
_symmetry.space_group_name_H-M   'P 1'
#
loop_
_entity.id
_entity.type
_entity.pdbx_description
1 polymer ?
#
loop_
_entity_poly.entity_id
_entity_poly.type
_entity_poly.pdbx_seq_one_letter_code
_entity_poly.pdbx_strand_id
1 'polypeptide(L)'
;FVRMHYEDDSYLNPEQLVLLLEFLLEEPKLTLSCLRHLHTVYDLQARDAEVRHRWCELVVKHKYTAAYRDVEQFLIHDQAMGVYLYGELMVQEDARQQALARCCLSIIKDDMDQSARSVVEEMIL
;
A
#
# COMPACT_ATOMS: atom_id res chain seq x y z
N PHE A 1 -4.04 -35.19 -32.62
CA PHE A 1 -4.50 -34.65 -31.33
C PHE A 1 -3.75 -33.36 -31.08
N VAL A 2 -4.40 -32.24 -31.38
CA VAL A 2 -3.85 -30.90 -31.21
C VAL A 2 -3.67 -30.65 -29.72
N ARG A 3 -2.44 -30.36 -29.29
CA ARG A 3 -2.17 -29.81 -27.95
C ARG A 3 -2.94 -28.49 -27.86
N MET A 4 -4.03 -28.45 -27.08
CA MET A 4 -4.56 -27.18 -26.61
C MET A 4 -3.48 -26.55 -25.74
N HIS A 5 -2.91 -25.45 -26.21
CA HIS A 5 -2.31 -24.46 -25.32
C HIS A 5 -3.45 -23.99 -24.42
N TYR A 6 -3.45 -24.44 -23.16
CA TYR A 6 -4.12 -23.67 -22.12
C TYR A 6 -3.30 -22.40 -22.00
N GLU A 7 -3.81 -21.32 -22.59
CA GLU A 7 -3.32 -19.97 -22.31
C GLU A 7 -3.46 -19.74 -20.80
N ASP A 8 -2.33 -19.45 -20.16
CA ASP A 8 -2.18 -19.13 -18.75
C ASP A 8 -2.67 -17.68 -18.54
N ASP A 9 -3.97 -17.48 -18.73
CA ASP A 9 -4.62 -16.17 -18.98
C ASP A 9 -5.01 -15.39 -17.71
N SER A 10 -4.45 -15.70 -16.54
CA SER A 10 -4.90 -15.15 -15.25
C SER A 10 -3.86 -14.34 -14.47
N TYR A 11 -2.91 -13.70 -15.13
CA TYR A 11 -2.08 -12.68 -14.48
C TYR A 11 -2.39 -11.32 -15.11
N LEU A 12 -3.14 -10.49 -14.38
CA LEU A 12 -3.25 -9.07 -14.71
C LEU A 12 -1.84 -8.48 -14.80
N ASN A 13 -1.59 -7.70 -15.85
CA ASN A 13 -0.35 -6.93 -15.92
C ASN A 13 -0.35 -5.84 -14.83
N PRO A 14 0.81 -5.22 -14.52
CA PRO A 14 0.89 -4.19 -13.49
C PRO A 14 -0.14 -3.08 -13.66
N GLU A 15 -0.33 -2.57 -14.88
CA GLU A 15 -1.24 -1.46 -15.15
C GLU A 15 -2.70 -1.84 -14.89
N GLN A 16 -3.11 -3.05 -15.29
CA GLN A 16 -4.45 -3.58 -15.02
C GLN A 16 -4.67 -3.84 -13.53
N LEU A 17 -3.62 -4.25 -12.81
CA LEU A 17 -3.68 -4.48 -11.38
C LEU A 17 -3.78 -3.16 -10.61
N VAL A 18 -3.00 -2.13 -10.99
CA VAL A 18 -3.16 -0.77 -10.46
C VAL A 18 -4.59 -0.28 -10.67
N LEU A 19 -5.12 -0.39 -11.90
CA LEU A 19 -6.48 0.02 -12.21
C LEU A 19 -7.54 -0.74 -11.38
N LEU A 20 -7.37 -2.04 -11.18
CA LEU A 20 -8.24 -2.83 -10.31
C LEU A 20 -8.21 -2.30 -8.86
N LEU A 21 -7.01 -2.05 -8.32
CA LEU A 21 -6.85 -1.55 -6.96
C LEU A 21 -7.41 -0.13 -6.80
N GLU A 22 -7.30 0.71 -7.82
CA GLU A 22 -7.94 2.04 -7.88
C GLU A 22 -9.46 1.94 -7.80
N PHE A 23 -10.08 1.05 -8.59
CA PHE A 23 -11.53 0.84 -8.48
C PHE A 23 -11.95 0.35 -7.09
N LEU A 24 -11.15 -0.54 -6.49
CA LEU A 24 -11.39 -1.02 -5.14
C LEU A 24 -11.18 0.07 -4.07
N LEU A 25 -10.29 1.03 -4.34
CA LEU A 25 -10.09 2.21 -3.48
C LEU A 25 -11.27 3.17 -3.51
N GLU A 26 -12.17 3.11 -4.49
CA GLU A 26 -13.42 3.88 -4.47
C GLU A 26 -14.50 3.20 -3.61
N GLU A 27 -14.38 1.89 -3.38
CA GLU A 27 -15.39 1.14 -2.63
C GLU A 27 -15.39 1.54 -1.14
N PRO A 28 -16.55 1.88 -0.55
CA PRO A 28 -16.62 2.35 0.82
C PRO A 28 -16.27 1.24 1.83
N LYS A 29 -16.48 -0.03 1.46
CA LYS A 29 -16.26 -1.18 2.32
C LYS A 29 -15.77 -2.37 1.51
N LEU A 30 -14.63 -2.93 1.91
CA LEU A 30 -14.17 -4.23 1.49
C LEU A 30 -14.07 -5.16 2.70
N THR A 31 -14.34 -6.45 2.48
CA THR A 31 -14.20 -7.44 3.56
C THR A 31 -12.73 -7.80 3.75
N LEU A 32 -12.35 -8.14 4.99
CA LEU A 32 -11.00 -8.64 5.28
C LEU A 32 -10.66 -9.91 4.50
N SER A 33 -11.67 -10.74 4.22
CA SER A 33 -11.51 -11.92 3.36
C SER A 33 -11.11 -11.48 1.95
N CYS A 34 -11.80 -10.50 1.36
CA CYS A 34 -11.46 -9.98 0.04
C CYS A 34 -10.02 -9.44 -0.01
N LEU A 35 -9.62 -8.60 0.95
CA LEU A 35 -8.26 -8.06 1.04
C LEU A 35 -7.19 -9.16 1.13
N ARG A 36 -7.42 -10.18 1.96
CA ARG A 36 -6.53 -11.35 2.06
C ARG A 36 -6.43 -12.12 0.74
N HIS A 37 -7.56 -12.32 0.04
CA HIS A 37 -7.56 -13.00 -1.25
C HIS A 37 -6.82 -12.19 -2.30
N LEU A 38 -7.03 -10.86 -2.37
CA LEU A 38 -6.30 -9.97 -3.29
C LEU A 38 -4.79 -10.08 -3.09
N HIS A 39 -4.34 -9.95 -1.84
CA HIS A 39 -2.92 -10.06 -1.49
C HIS A 39 -2.31 -11.39 -1.92
N THR A 40 -3.04 -12.50 -1.71
CA THR A 40 -2.54 -13.85 -1.99
C THR A 40 -2.59 -14.22 -3.47
N VAL A 41 -3.67 -13.88 -4.16
CA VAL A 41 -3.89 -14.25 -5.57
C VAL A 41 -2.96 -13.46 -6.49
N TYR A 42 -2.76 -12.18 -6.21
CA TYR A 42 -1.93 -11.31 -7.05
C TYR A 42 -0.49 -11.16 -6.57
N ASP A 43 -0.14 -11.74 -5.42
CA ASP A 43 1.18 -11.64 -4.78
C ASP A 43 1.66 -10.18 -4.70
N LEU A 44 0.82 -9.32 -4.09
CA LEU A 44 0.96 -7.86 -4.19
C LEU A 44 2.30 -7.35 -3.62
N GLN A 45 2.89 -8.05 -2.65
CA GLN A 45 4.20 -7.69 -2.09
C GLN A 45 5.35 -7.84 -3.10
N ALA A 46 5.24 -8.77 -4.06
CA ALA A 46 6.27 -9.02 -5.06
C ALA A 46 6.15 -8.11 -6.31
N ARG A 47 5.14 -7.23 -6.35
CA ARG A 47 4.89 -6.32 -7.47
C ARG A 47 5.73 -5.05 -7.38
N ASP A 48 5.72 -4.27 -8.45
CA ASP A 48 6.39 -2.98 -8.50
C ASP A 48 5.82 -1.98 -7.48
N ALA A 49 6.50 -0.84 -7.33
CA ALA A 49 6.17 0.16 -6.34
C ALA A 49 4.76 0.75 -6.50
N GLU A 50 4.25 0.86 -7.73
CA GLU A 50 2.94 1.45 -7.98
C GLU A 50 1.81 0.54 -7.50
N VAL A 51 1.91 -0.75 -7.81
CA VAL A 51 0.97 -1.76 -7.27
C VAL A 51 1.07 -1.83 -5.74
N ARG A 52 2.28 -1.84 -5.18
CA ARG A 52 2.48 -1.88 -3.72
C ARG A 52 1.92 -0.65 -3.02
N HIS A 53 2.04 0.53 -3.63
CA HIS A 53 1.46 1.77 -3.12
C HIS A 53 -0.07 1.65 -3.01
N ARG A 54 -0.75 1.25 -4.10
CA ARG A 54 -2.20 1.06 -4.12
C ARG A 54 -2.67 0.00 -3.12
N TRP A 55 -1.90 -1.08 -2.96
CA TRP A 55 -2.16 -2.07 -1.91
C TRP A 55 -2.09 -1.45 -0.51
N CYS A 56 -1.05 -0.67 -0.21
CA CYS A 56 -0.90 -0.02 1.08
C CYS A 56 -2.04 0.97 1.38
N GLU A 57 -2.51 1.72 0.38
CA GLU A 57 -3.68 2.58 0.51
C GLU A 57 -4.93 1.77 0.94
N LEU A 58 -5.19 0.62 0.31
CA LEU A 58 -6.31 -0.26 0.68
C LEU A 58 -6.18 -0.79 2.12
N VAL A 59 -4.95 -1.16 2.51
CA VAL A 59 -4.63 -1.63 3.87
C VAL A 59 -4.93 -0.55 4.90
N VAL A 60 -4.53 0.68 4.63
CA VAL A 60 -4.77 1.84 5.50
C VAL A 60 -6.26 2.18 5.54
N LYS A 61 -6.90 2.37 4.38
CA LYS A 61 -8.31 2.74 4.25
C LYS A 61 -9.23 1.79 5.03
N HIS A 62 -8.98 0.48 4.94
CA HIS A 62 -9.81 -0.55 5.56
C HIS A 62 -9.26 -1.11 6.88
N LYS A 63 -8.23 -0.46 7.46
CA LYS A 63 -7.61 -0.85 8.74
C LYS A 63 -7.20 -2.32 8.80
N TYR A 64 -6.64 -2.86 7.71
CA TYR A 64 -6.23 -4.25 7.64
C TYR A 64 -4.91 -4.50 8.36
N THR A 65 -4.97 -4.52 9.69
CA THR A 65 -3.81 -4.60 10.60
C THR A 65 -2.84 -5.76 10.31
N ALA A 66 -3.31 -6.87 9.76
CA ALA A 66 -2.46 -8.02 9.42
C ALA A 66 -1.43 -7.70 8.31
N ALA A 67 -1.66 -6.66 7.50
CA ALA A 67 -0.79 -6.22 6.43
C ALA A 67 -0.04 -4.90 6.74
N TYR A 68 -0.06 -4.42 7.99
CA TYR A 68 0.66 -3.18 8.35
C TYR A 68 2.18 -3.29 8.18
N ARG A 69 2.73 -4.51 8.16
CA ARG A 69 4.14 -4.74 7.82
C ARG A 69 4.45 -4.32 6.38
N ASP A 70 3.51 -4.49 5.46
CA ASP A 70 3.70 -4.10 4.06
C ASP A 70 3.75 -2.57 3.96
N VAL A 71 2.90 -1.88 4.72
CA VAL A 71 2.89 -0.41 4.84
C VAL A 71 4.20 0.09 5.43
N GLU A 72 4.70 -0.51 6.50
CA GLU A 72 6.00 -0.18 7.10
C GLU A 72 7.14 -0.33 6.09
N GLN A 73 7.19 -1.48 5.41
CA GLN A 73 8.21 -1.73 4.38
C GLN A 73 8.12 -0.71 3.26
N PHE A 74 6.92 -0.37 2.80
CA PHE A 74 6.74 0.62 1.76
C PHE A 74 7.23 2.01 2.18
N LEU A 75 6.84 2.49 3.37
CA LEU A 75 7.28 3.80 3.87
C LEU A 75 8.79 3.90 4.04
N ILE A 76 9.44 2.80 4.42
CA ILE A 76 10.89 2.77 4.64
C ILE A 76 11.66 2.78 3.30
N HIS A 77 11.21 2.02 2.31
CA HIS A 77 11.98 1.77 1.09
C HIS A 77 11.55 2.63 -0.11
N ASP A 78 10.29 3.11 -0.16
CA ASP A 78 9.71 3.83 -1.30
C ASP A 78 9.33 5.28 -0.92
N GLN A 79 10.29 6.01 -0.36
CA GLN A 79 10.07 7.31 0.31
C GLN A 79 9.34 8.36 -0.53
N ALA A 80 9.63 8.45 -1.84
CA ALA A 80 9.01 9.45 -2.72
C ALA A 80 7.50 9.25 -2.87
N MET A 81 7.05 7.99 -2.98
CA MET A 81 5.62 7.65 -3.03
C MET A 81 5.02 7.58 -1.63
N GLY A 82 5.83 7.27 -0.61
CA GLY A 82 5.39 7.15 0.78
C GLY A 82 4.86 8.44 1.41
N VAL A 83 5.23 9.62 0.92
CA VAL A 83 4.74 10.91 1.45
C VAL A 83 3.21 11.00 1.46
N TYR A 84 2.55 10.56 0.39
CA TYR A 84 1.08 10.55 0.32
C TYR A 84 0.48 9.61 1.38
N LEU A 85 1.07 8.42 1.53
CA LEU A 85 0.61 7.40 2.46
C LEU A 85 0.74 7.83 3.93
N TYR A 86 1.71 8.67 4.27
CA TYR A 86 1.76 9.32 5.58
C TYR A 86 0.51 10.16 5.86
N GLY A 87 0.03 10.92 4.87
CA GLY A 87 -1.23 11.65 4.97
C GLY A 87 -2.42 10.73 5.23
N GLU A 88 -2.56 9.66 4.45
CA GLU A 88 -3.64 8.67 4.61
C GLU A 88 -3.66 8.04 6.02
N LEU A 89 -2.49 7.75 6.59
CA LEU A 89 -2.38 7.22 7.96
C LEU A 89 -2.89 8.21 9.02
N MET A 90 -2.89 9.51 8.73
CA MET A 90 -3.36 10.55 9.67
C MET A 90 -4.87 10.82 9.54
N VAL A 91 -5.44 10.69 8.34
CA VAL A 91 -6.83 11.11 8.01
C VAL A 91 -7.89 10.51 8.94
N GLN A 92 -7.77 9.24 9.32
CA GLN A 92 -8.77 8.56 10.16
C GLN A 92 -8.52 8.69 11.67
N GLU A 93 -7.47 9.40 12.07
CA GLU A 93 -7.03 9.57 13.47
C GLU A 93 -6.89 8.24 14.24
N ASP A 94 -6.54 7.16 13.54
CA ASP A 94 -6.38 5.84 14.15
C ASP A 94 -5.05 5.75 14.90
N ALA A 95 -5.11 5.49 16.21
CA ALA A 95 -3.93 5.48 17.07
C ALA A 95 -2.85 4.49 16.61
N ARG A 96 -3.23 3.36 15.99
CA ARG A 96 -2.25 2.38 15.49
C ARG A 96 -1.58 2.87 14.21
N GLN A 97 -2.33 3.50 13.31
CA GLN A 97 -1.80 4.08 12.09
C GLN A 97 -0.88 5.28 12.38
N GLN A 98 -1.26 6.13 13.33
CA GLN A 98 -0.41 7.23 13.77
C GLN A 98 0.88 6.75 14.44
N ALA A 99 0.80 5.70 15.26
CA ALA A 99 1.99 5.09 15.84
C ALA A 99 2.90 4.48 14.77
N LEU A 100 2.33 3.78 13.77
CA LEU A 100 3.06 3.22 12.64
C LEU A 100 3.82 4.30 11.87
N ALA A 101 3.14 5.40 11.52
CA ALA A 101 3.75 6.54 10.84
C ALA A 101 4.92 7.14 11.64
N ARG A 102 4.72 7.43 12.94
CA ARG A 102 5.77 7.98 13.81
C ARG A 102 6.97 7.04 13.91
N CYS A 103 6.73 5.74 14.06
CA CYS A 103 7.80 4.75 14.07
C CYS A 103 8.59 4.76 12.75
N CYS A 104 7.91 4.68 11.59
CA CYS A 104 8.55 4.68 10.28
C CYS A 104 9.36 5.97 10.06
N LEU A 105 8.77 7.14 10.36
CA LEU A 105 9.46 8.42 10.24
C LEU A 105 10.72 8.45 11.12
N SER A 106 10.64 7.96 12.36
CA SER A 106 11.82 7.93 13.25
C SER A 106 12.99 7.12 12.70
N ILE A 107 12.70 6.10 11.88
CA ILE A 107 13.70 5.23 11.25
C ILE A 107 14.34 5.92 10.05
N ILE A 108 13.55 6.56 9.18
CA ILE A 108 14.03 7.07 7.88
C ILE A 108 14.27 8.57 7.81
N LYS A 109 13.88 9.36 8.82
CA LYS A 109 13.92 10.84 8.78
C LYS A 109 15.28 11.42 8.38
N ASP A 110 16.38 10.73 8.69
CA ASP A 110 17.73 11.24 8.42
C ASP A 110 18.22 10.86 7.01
N ASP A 111 17.58 9.89 6.38
CA ASP A 111 17.82 9.46 4.99
C ASP A 111 16.81 10.08 3.99
N MET A 112 15.74 10.70 4.51
CA MET A 112 14.67 11.30 3.73
C MET A 112 15.07 12.65 3.14
N ASP A 113 14.66 12.93 1.90
CA ASP A 113 14.84 14.26 1.30
C ASP A 113 14.24 15.34 2.20
N GLN A 114 14.96 16.45 2.38
CA GLN A 114 14.58 17.50 3.33
C GLN A 114 13.20 18.09 3.04
N SER A 115 12.81 18.23 1.76
CA SER A 115 11.50 18.77 1.41
C SER A 115 10.37 17.80 1.77
N ALA A 116 10.57 16.52 1.49
CA ALA A 116 9.62 15.46 1.80
C ALA A 116 9.50 15.25 3.31
N ARG A 117 10.62 15.30 4.04
CA ARG A 117 10.67 15.22 5.50
C ARG A 117 9.85 16.33 6.15
N SER A 118 10.04 17.59 5.73
CA SER A 118 9.30 18.72 6.29
C SER A 118 7.79 18.54 6.13
N VAL A 119 7.34 18.09 4.95
CA VAL A 119 5.92 17.83 4.67
C VAL A 119 5.37 16.73 5.58
N VAL A 120 6.11 15.62 5.75
CA VAL A 120 5.66 14.51 6.61
C VAL A 120 5.68 14.88 8.09
N GLU A 121 6.67 15.66 8.55
CA GLU A 121 6.70 16.18 9.91
C GLU A 121 5.49 17.08 10.20
N GLU A 122 5.10 17.96 9.25
CA GLU A 122 3.90 18.80 9.36
C GLU A 122 2.58 18.01 9.43
N MET A 123 2.53 16.81 8.84
CA MET A 123 1.34 15.95 8.90
C MET A 123 1.20 15.23 10.24
N ILE A 124 2.32 14.91 10.90
CA ILE A 124 2.38 14.03 12.08
C ILE A 124 2.40 14.81 13.41
N LEU A 125 2.97 16.02 13.40
CA LEU A 125 3.18 16.89 14.56
C LEU A 125 2.02 17.87 14.78
#